data_AF-A0AAJ3LTQ8-F1
#
_entry.id   AF-A0AAJ3LTQ8-F1
#
_cell.length_a   1.000
_cell.length_b   1.000
_cell.length_c   1.000
_cell.angle_alpha   90.00
_cell.angle_beta   90.00
_cell.angle_gamma   90.00
#
_symmetry.space_group_name_H-M   'P 1'
#
loop_
_entity.id
_entity.type
_entity.pdbx_description
1 polymer ?
#
loop_
_entity_poly.entity_id
_entity_poly.type
_entity_poly.pdbx_seq_one_letter_code
_entity_poly.pdbx_strand_id
1 'polypeptide(L)'
;MKKLILLSAISGGILFWSIHIQADNFDCRNAATQIEINQCVQLDFQQQDDELNRIYQQYHEKLDNIRKEQLKQAQVVWINFRNLSCQYEADYYQGGSLAPMVYSSCLKDKTKERIGDLKNYIALY
;
A
#
# COMPACT_ATOMS: atom_id res chain seq x y z
N MET A 1 14.07 56.45 35.12
CA MET A 1 12.94 56.15 34.20
C MET A 1 12.93 54.65 33.96
N LYS A 2 11.92 53.95 34.49
CA LYS A 2 11.76 52.49 34.38
C LYS A 2 11.35 52.13 32.96
N LYS A 3 12.06 51.19 32.31
CA LYS A 3 11.47 50.25 31.35
C LYS A 3 12.01 48.85 31.64
N LEU A 4 11.06 47.95 31.84
CA LEU A 4 11.17 46.57 32.31
C LEU A 4 12.04 45.71 31.40
N ILE A 5 12.88 44.88 32.02
CA ILE A 5 13.44 43.66 31.43
C ILE A 5 12.34 42.59 31.57
N LEU A 6 11.80 42.10 30.45
CA LEU A 6 11.00 40.88 30.43
C LEU A 6 11.89 39.73 29.96
N LEU A 7 12.34 38.93 30.92
CA LEU A 7 12.82 37.57 30.70
C LEU A 7 11.65 36.75 30.14
N SER A 8 11.78 36.28 28.90
CA SER A 8 11.03 35.11 28.44
C SER A 8 12.03 34.03 28.08
N ALA A 9 12.24 33.13 29.04
CA ALA A 9 12.74 31.80 28.75
C ALA A 9 11.60 31.02 28.10
N ILE A 10 11.70 30.76 26.80
CA ILE A 10 10.90 29.72 26.16
C ILE A 10 11.89 28.75 25.53
N SER A 11 12.10 27.68 26.28
CA SER A 11 12.74 26.45 25.85
C SER A 11 12.29 26.06 24.44
N GLY A 12 13.23 25.70 23.58
CA GLY A 12 12.98 25.25 22.22
C GLY A 12 11.92 24.15 22.17
N GLY A 13 10.77 24.49 21.64
CA GLY A 13 9.75 23.56 21.18
C GLY A 13 9.53 23.84 19.71
N ILE A 14 10.06 22.96 18.86
CA ILE A 14 9.82 22.98 17.41
C ILE A 14 8.30 22.87 17.23
N LEU A 15 7.68 23.96 16.79
CA LEU A 15 6.32 23.92 16.24
C LEU A 15 6.40 23.13 14.93
N PHE A 16 6.23 21.81 15.04
CA PHE A 16 5.89 20.96 13.89
C PHE A 16 4.53 21.42 13.40
N TRP A 17 4.51 22.31 12.42
CA TRP A 17 3.36 22.46 11.56
C TRP A 17 3.18 21.11 10.88
N SER A 18 2.14 20.37 11.25
CA SER A 18 1.70 19.19 10.53
C SER A 18 1.40 19.64 9.10
N ILE A 19 2.34 19.38 8.18
CA ILE A 19 2.03 19.42 6.76
C ILE A 19 1.06 18.27 6.55
N HIS A 20 -0.23 18.58 6.55
CA HIS A 20 -1.23 17.69 6.00
C HIS A 20 -0.95 17.63 4.50
N ILE A 21 -0.12 16.66 4.09
CA ILE A 21 -0.06 16.24 2.69
C ILE A 21 -1.43 15.64 2.41
N GLN A 22 -2.33 16.46 1.87
CA GLN A 22 -3.56 15.98 1.27
C GLN A 22 -3.12 15.22 0.02
N ALA A 23 -3.39 13.92 -0.03
CA ALA A 23 -3.27 13.18 -1.27
C ALA A 23 -4.31 13.75 -2.22
N ASP A 24 -3.87 14.60 -3.15
CA ASP A 24 -4.75 15.07 -4.22
C ASP A 24 -5.27 13.84 -4.97
N ASN A 25 -6.60 13.73 -5.06
CA ASN A 25 -7.27 12.66 -5.78
C ASN A 25 -7.04 12.87 -7.28
N PHE A 26 -5.90 12.38 -7.77
CA PHE A 26 -5.46 12.53 -9.16
C PHE A 26 -6.45 11.86 -10.11
N ASP A 27 -6.93 12.57 -11.14
CA ASP A 27 -7.92 12.03 -12.08
C ASP A 27 -7.27 11.07 -13.09
N CYS A 28 -7.30 9.79 -12.74
CA CYS A 28 -6.74 8.72 -13.58
C CYS A 28 -7.40 8.52 -14.93
N ARG A 29 -8.57 9.13 -15.19
CA ARG A 29 -9.21 9.06 -16.50
C ARG A 29 -8.51 9.91 -17.56
N ASN A 30 -7.72 10.89 -17.11
CA ASN A 30 -7.05 11.87 -17.97
C ASN A 30 -5.51 11.79 -17.86
N ALA A 31 -4.97 10.71 -17.28
CA ALA A 31 -3.53 10.49 -17.20
C ALA A 31 -2.91 10.46 -18.60
N ALA A 32 -1.96 11.37 -18.87
CA ALA A 32 -1.37 11.54 -20.19
C ALA A 32 0.15 11.29 -20.19
N THR A 33 0.82 11.55 -19.07
CA THR A 33 2.26 11.29 -18.92
C THR A 33 2.51 9.93 -18.29
N GLN A 34 3.68 9.34 -18.53
CA GLN A 34 4.04 8.07 -17.90
C GLN A 34 4.09 8.16 -16.37
N ILE A 35 4.41 9.33 -15.81
CA ILE A 35 4.41 9.55 -14.36
C ILE A 35 3.00 9.44 -13.80
N GLU A 36 2.03 10.09 -14.45
CA GLU A 36 0.62 10.04 -14.08
C GLU A 36 0.05 8.62 -14.24
N ILE A 37 0.40 7.92 -15.32
CA ILE A 37 0.03 6.52 -15.54
C ILE A 37 0.60 5.63 -14.42
N ASN A 38 1.87 5.81 -14.05
CA ASN A 38 2.50 5.07 -12.95
C ASN A 38 1.77 5.32 -11.62
N GLN A 39 1.38 6.56 -11.34
CA GLN A 39 0.60 6.90 -10.15
C GLN A 39 -0.76 6.22 -10.15
N CYS A 40 -1.46 6.21 -11.27
CA CYS A 40 -2.78 5.58 -11.38
C CYS A 40 -2.74 4.07 -11.18
N VAL A 41 -1.77 3.37 -11.79
CA VAL A 41 -1.63 1.93 -11.58
C VAL A 41 -1.23 1.62 -10.14
N GLN A 42 -0.45 2.48 -9.50
CA GLN A 42 -0.13 2.34 -8.07
C GLN A 42 -1.35 2.51 -7.17
N LEU A 43 -2.22 3.50 -7.46
CA LEU A 43 -3.49 3.69 -6.75
C LEU A 43 -4.42 2.48 -6.92
N ASP A 44 -4.53 1.95 -8.15
CA ASP A 44 -5.30 0.73 -8.42
C ASP A 44 -4.79 -0.45 -7.59
N PHE A 45 -3.46 -0.64 -7.51
CA PHE A 45 -2.87 -1.67 -6.66
C PHE A 45 -3.25 -1.46 -5.18
N GLN A 46 -3.12 -0.24 -4.65
CA GLN A 46 -3.45 0.07 -3.25
C GLN A 46 -4.91 -0.29 -2.94
N GLN A 47 -5.85 0.05 -3.83
CA GLN A 47 -7.25 -0.33 -3.65
C GLN A 47 -7.46 -1.85 -3.58
N GLN A 48 -6.72 -2.63 -4.37
CA GLN A 48 -6.79 -4.09 -4.29
C GLN A 48 -6.10 -4.64 -3.04
N ASP A 49 -5.01 -4.03 -2.57
CA ASP A 49 -4.33 -4.46 -1.34
C ASP A 49 -5.20 -4.19 -0.10
N ASP A 50 -5.93 -3.06 -0.08
CA ASP A 50 -6.93 -2.76 0.95
C ASP A 50 -8.07 -3.81 0.96
N GLU A 51 -8.60 -4.16 -0.21
CA GLU A 51 -9.60 -5.22 -0.34
C GLU A 51 -9.05 -6.59 0.09
N LEU A 52 -7.81 -6.91 -0.28
CA LEU A 52 -7.13 -8.13 0.17
C LEU A 52 -7.06 -8.19 1.70
N ASN A 53 -6.65 -7.10 2.35
CA ASN A 53 -6.57 -7.04 3.81
C ASN A 53 -7.96 -7.22 4.45
N ARG A 54 -8.99 -6.59 3.89
CA ARG A 54 -10.38 -6.76 4.36
C ARG A 54 -10.84 -8.21 4.26
N ILE A 55 -10.66 -8.84 3.10
CA ILE A 55 -11.05 -10.25 2.87
C ILE A 55 -10.23 -11.21 3.74
N TYR A 56 -8.92 -10.95 3.89
CA TYR A 56 -8.05 -11.73 4.77
C TYR A 56 -8.58 -11.73 6.21
N GLN A 57 -8.92 -10.56 6.77
CA GLN A 57 -9.45 -10.47 8.13
C GLN A 57 -10.79 -11.22 8.26
N GLN A 58 -11.69 -11.07 7.29
CA GLN A 58 -12.96 -11.78 7.27
C GLN A 58 -12.80 -13.30 7.29
N TYR A 59 -11.85 -13.83 6.52
CA TYR A 59 -11.55 -15.26 6.55
C TYR A 59 -10.88 -15.65 7.87
N HIS A 60 -9.87 -14.90 8.29
CA HIS A 60 -9.09 -15.16 9.49
C HIS A 60 -9.97 -15.25 10.75
N GLU A 61 -11.00 -14.40 10.89
CA GLU A 61 -11.93 -14.43 12.01
C GLU A 61 -12.74 -15.74 12.13
N LYS A 62 -13.00 -16.42 11.01
CA LYS A 62 -13.73 -17.70 10.97
C LYS A 62 -12.89 -18.91 11.39
N LEU A 63 -11.58 -18.74 11.51
CA LEU A 63 -10.64 -19.84 11.74
C LEU A 63 -10.38 -20.09 13.24
N ASP A 64 -10.14 -21.36 13.57
CA ASP A 64 -9.50 -21.74 14.83
C ASP A 64 -8.04 -21.23 14.90
N ASN A 65 -7.44 -21.26 16.09
CA ASN A 65 -6.10 -20.69 16.32
C ASN A 65 -5.00 -21.36 15.49
N ILE A 66 -5.11 -22.67 15.22
CA ILE A 66 -4.11 -23.39 14.43
C ILE A 66 -4.19 -22.92 12.98
N ARG A 67 -5.41 -22.87 12.41
CA ARG A 67 -5.63 -22.44 11.04
C ARG A 67 -5.33 -20.95 10.84
N LYS A 68 -5.58 -20.10 11.84
CA LYS A 68 -5.17 -18.67 11.83
C LYS A 68 -3.68 -18.51 11.60
N GLU A 69 -2.87 -19.24 12.38
CA GLU A 69 -1.42 -19.16 12.28
C GLU A 69 -0.91 -19.71 10.93
N GLN A 70 -1.48 -20.82 10.44
CA GLN A 70 -1.18 -21.35 9.11
C GLN A 70 -1.51 -20.35 7.99
N LEU A 71 -2.69 -19.72 8.05
CA LEU A 71 -3.10 -18.71 7.07
C LEU A 71 -2.14 -17.51 7.08
N LYS A 72 -1.76 -17.03 8.27
CA LYS A 72 -0.81 -15.93 8.42
C LYS A 72 0.54 -16.25 7.80
N GLN A 73 1.10 -17.42 8.08
CA GLN A 73 2.38 -17.85 7.51
C GLN A 73 2.31 -17.94 5.98
N ALA A 74 1.25 -18.56 5.44
CA ALA A 74 1.02 -18.65 4.00
C ALA A 74 0.90 -17.25 3.36
N GLN A 75 0.22 -16.31 4.02
CA GLN A 75 0.05 -14.95 3.53
C GLN A 75 1.38 -14.18 3.49
N VAL A 76 2.22 -14.28 4.54
CA VAL A 76 3.54 -13.64 4.59
C VAL A 76 4.45 -14.15 3.48
N VAL A 77 4.51 -15.47 3.29
CA VAL A 77 5.31 -16.08 2.21
C VAL A 77 4.79 -15.66 0.84
N TRP A 78 3.47 -15.64 0.66
CA TRP A 78 2.85 -15.18 -0.58
C TRP A 78 3.18 -13.70 -0.89
N ILE A 79 3.18 -12.80 0.10
CA ILE A 79 3.57 -11.40 -0.09
C ILE A 79 5.01 -11.30 -0.61
N ASN A 80 5.93 -12.06 -0.01
CA ASN A 80 7.32 -12.09 -0.47
C ASN A 80 7.43 -12.61 -1.91
N PHE A 81 6.74 -13.72 -2.23
CA PHE A 81 6.67 -14.24 -3.58
C PHE A 81 6.12 -13.20 -4.58
N ARG A 82 4.99 -12.55 -4.24
CA ARG A 82 4.37 -11.51 -5.07
C ARG A 82 5.39 -10.41 -5.39
N ASN A 83 6.02 -9.86 -4.37
CA ASN A 83 6.94 -8.74 -4.54
C ASN A 83 8.16 -9.14 -5.39
N LEU A 84 8.76 -10.31 -5.13
CA LEU A 84 9.90 -10.80 -5.90
C LEU A 84 9.54 -11.11 -7.36
N SER A 85 8.38 -11.74 -7.60
CA SER A 85 7.88 -12.01 -8.95
C SER A 85 7.64 -10.71 -9.71
N CYS A 86 7.03 -9.71 -9.08
CA CYS A 86 6.75 -8.44 -9.74
C CYS A 86 8.01 -7.62 -9.99
N GLN A 87 9.01 -7.70 -9.09
CA GLN A 87 10.31 -7.10 -9.34
C GLN A 87 10.97 -7.72 -10.57
N TYR A 88 11.01 -9.05 -10.64
CA TYR A 88 11.55 -9.77 -11.79
C TYR A 88 10.85 -9.37 -13.11
N GLU A 89 9.52 -9.24 -13.11
CA GLU A 89 8.77 -8.80 -14.30
C GLU A 89 9.11 -7.35 -14.70
N ALA A 90 9.27 -6.46 -13.71
CA ALA A 90 9.61 -5.06 -13.94
C ALA A 90 11.06 -4.85 -14.40
N ASP A 91 11.99 -5.72 -13.99
CA ASP A 91 13.42 -5.62 -14.30
C ASP A 91 13.72 -5.72 -15.81
N TYR A 92 12.82 -6.31 -16.61
CA TYR A 92 12.91 -6.25 -18.07
C TYR A 92 12.94 -4.80 -18.61
N TYR A 93 12.37 -3.87 -17.87
CA TYR A 93 12.28 -2.44 -18.21
C TYR A 93 13.17 -1.57 -17.31
N GLN A 94 14.15 -2.15 -16.61
CA GLN A 94 14.98 -1.45 -15.64
C GLN A 94 15.60 -0.17 -16.23
N GLY A 95 15.49 0.94 -15.49
CA GLY A 95 15.97 2.26 -15.91
C GLY A 95 15.01 3.01 -16.87
N GLY A 96 13.98 2.33 -17.38
CA GLY A 96 12.92 2.93 -18.18
C GLY A 96 11.73 3.42 -17.34
N SER A 97 10.97 4.37 -17.89
CA SER A 97 9.78 4.93 -17.24
C SER A 97 8.60 3.96 -17.14
N LEU A 98 8.65 2.83 -17.86
CA LEU A 98 7.65 1.74 -17.81
C LEU A 98 7.81 0.80 -16.62
N ALA A 99 9.01 0.66 -16.03
CA ALA A 99 9.25 -0.31 -14.95
C ALA A 99 8.28 -0.15 -13.76
N PRO A 100 7.99 1.07 -13.25
CA PRO A 100 7.03 1.23 -12.16
C PRO A 100 5.61 0.80 -12.53
N MET A 101 5.16 1.10 -13.76
CA MET A 101 3.85 0.66 -14.25
C MET A 101 3.73 -0.87 -14.25
N VAL A 102 4.78 -1.55 -14.74
CA VAL A 102 4.81 -3.01 -14.83
C VAL A 102 4.80 -3.62 -13.44
N TYR A 103 5.63 -3.10 -12.53
CA TYR A 103 5.67 -3.55 -11.14
C TYR A 103 4.29 -3.43 -10.47
N SER A 104 3.68 -2.24 -10.49
CA SER A 104 2.39 -2.01 -9.84
C SER A 104 1.24 -2.78 -10.50
N SER A 105 1.27 -2.99 -11.82
CA SER A 105 0.28 -3.82 -12.52
C SER A 105 0.36 -5.28 -12.07
N CYS A 106 1.57 -5.82 -12.00
CA CYS A 106 1.80 -7.18 -11.51
C CYS A 106 1.31 -7.33 -10.05
N LEU A 107 1.63 -6.36 -9.18
CA LEU A 107 1.18 -6.37 -7.79
C LEU A 107 -0.34 -6.42 -7.70
N LYS A 108 -1.03 -5.59 -8.48
CA LYS A 108 -2.50 -5.56 -8.57
C LYS A 108 -3.05 -6.93 -8.99
N ASP A 109 -2.54 -7.51 -10.07
CA ASP A 109 -3.12 -8.72 -10.65
C ASP A 109 -2.93 -9.93 -9.73
N LYS A 110 -1.72 -10.14 -9.17
CA LYS A 110 -1.48 -11.19 -8.17
C LYS A 110 -2.33 -10.99 -6.91
N THR A 111 -2.55 -9.74 -6.51
CA THR A 111 -3.41 -9.42 -5.36
C THR A 111 -4.86 -9.81 -5.62
N LYS A 112 -5.38 -9.57 -6.85
CA LYS A 112 -6.71 -10.04 -7.26
C LYS A 112 -6.85 -11.55 -7.26
N GLU A 113 -5.83 -12.27 -7.74
CA GLU A 113 -5.79 -13.74 -7.67
C GLU A 113 -5.90 -14.22 -6.22
N ARG A 114 -5.11 -13.62 -5.32
CA ARG A 114 -5.14 -13.98 -3.90
C ARG A 114 -6.46 -13.66 -3.21
N ILE A 115 -7.11 -12.55 -3.57
CA ILE A 115 -8.48 -12.26 -3.13
C ILE A 115 -9.42 -13.38 -3.58
N GLY A 116 -9.27 -13.89 -4.80
CA GLY A 116 -10.00 -15.04 -5.33
C GLY A 116 -9.81 -16.29 -4.47
N ASP A 117 -8.56 -16.66 -4.16
CA ASP A 117 -8.25 -17.78 -3.26
C ASP A 117 -8.96 -17.66 -1.91
N LEU A 118 -8.84 -16.48 -1.27
CA LEU A 118 -9.42 -16.25 0.05
C LEU A 118 -10.95 -16.29 0.01
N LYS A 119 -11.59 -15.73 -1.03
CA LYS A 119 -13.04 -15.83 -1.23
C LYS A 119 -13.49 -17.27 -1.41
N ASN A 120 -12.74 -18.08 -2.16
CA ASN A 120 -13.01 -19.51 -2.31
C ASN A 120 -12.89 -20.25 -0.98
N TYR A 121 -11.91 -19.91 -0.14
CA TYR A 121 -11.81 -20.50 1.21
C TYR A 121 -12.97 -20.08 2.12
N ILE A 122 -13.37 -18.81 2.09
CA ILE A 122 -14.54 -18.32 2.85
C ILE A 122 -15.81 -19.07 2.46
N ALA A 123 -16.01 -19.37 1.18
CA ALA A 123 -17.21 -20.06 0.69
C ALA A 123 -17.35 -21.52 1.18
N LEU A 124 -16.30 -22.08 1.80
CA LEU A 124 -16.32 -23.40 2.43
C LEU A 124 -16.80 -23.37 3.90
N TYR A 125 -17.07 -22.18 4.45
CA TYR A 125 -17.54 -21.94 5.82
C TYR A 125 -18.98 -21.40 5.83
#